data_AF-A0A660VQQ6-F1
#
_entry.id   AF-A0A660VQQ6-F1
#
_cell.length_a   1.000
_cell.length_b   1.000
_cell.length_c   1.000
_cell.angle_alpha   90.00
_cell.angle_beta   90.00
_cell.angle_gamma   90.00
#
_symmetry.space_group_name_H-M   'P 1'
#
loop_
_entity.id
_entity.type
_entity.pdbx_description
1 polymer ?
#
loop_
_entity_poly.entity_id
_entity_poly.type
_entity_poly.pdbx_seq_one_letter_code
_entity_poly.pdbx_strand_id
1 'polypeptide(L)'
;MEGDSEKENAGAQRFPVLRFLAREWMPAASAWALALMVAVSGKLPRWSASDFEVIFILFALFTATKGLEESGAFEALASAAGKGRLAAAKLTAAAWLLSMFVTNDAAVLVVVPLTLALPIRRKAAVVVLEVLAVNAGSALTPVGNPQNLFIYWHYGLGVGEFVTAMLPLAAAFLLLLTPAAALLSGEERPAEARSRPLERKRSAVWFALLAVVVLAVAHVLPPAAAAAAPLWALAADRRALKVDYLLLVAFFCLFGATDLLRELLRSGLQEPQHVFALTAGLSQFMSNVPATLLVADFTTDWKALAWGANVGGFGWLMGSMASLIAWRIYARARGDGGRFLLWFHVLGFAAFALGALLYLLAGG
;
A
#
# COMPACT_ATOMS: atom_id res chain seq x y z
N MET A 1 28.91 24.28 10.68
CA MET A 1 28.22 22.98 10.68
C MET A 1 27.04 22.93 11.67
N GLU A 2 26.84 23.93 12.54
CA GLU A 2 25.63 24.01 13.39
C GLU A 2 24.33 24.50 12.71
N GLY A 3 24.40 25.14 11.54
CA GLY A 3 23.21 25.74 10.89
C GLY A 3 22.28 24.75 10.17
N ASP A 4 22.70 23.50 9.93
CA ASP A 4 21.89 22.49 9.23
C ASP A 4 21.07 21.61 10.19
N SER A 5 21.57 21.35 11.41
CA SER A 5 20.81 20.57 12.41
C SER A 5 19.66 21.37 13.03
N GLU A 6 19.77 22.70 13.12
CA GLU A 6 18.65 23.56 13.56
C GLU A 6 17.53 23.66 12.51
N LYS A 7 17.86 23.64 11.22
CA LYS A 7 16.84 23.59 10.14
C LYS A 7 16.16 22.23 10.05
N GLU A 8 16.90 21.15 10.33
CA GLU A 8 16.36 19.79 10.38
C GLU A 8 15.37 19.62 11.55
N ASN A 9 15.63 20.29 12.68
CA ASN A 9 14.74 20.29 13.85
C ASN A 9 13.56 21.26 13.70
N ALA A 10 13.74 22.41 13.03
CA ALA A 10 12.68 23.40 12.77
C ALA A 10 11.64 22.92 11.74
N GLY A 11 12.05 22.09 10.76
CA GLY A 11 11.12 21.46 9.81
C GLY A 11 10.26 20.36 10.44
N ALA A 12 10.77 19.68 11.47
CA ALA A 12 10.08 18.58 12.15
C ALA A 12 8.95 19.04 13.09
N GLN A 13 9.00 20.29 13.58
CA GLN A 13 7.99 20.85 14.48
C GLN A 13 6.77 21.47 13.78
N ARG A 14 6.82 21.71 12.46
CA ARG A 14 5.78 22.50 11.78
C ARG A 14 4.42 21.82 11.65
N PHE A 15 4.30 20.49 11.80
CA PHE A 15 3.01 19.80 11.64
C PHE A 15 2.84 18.53 12.52
N PRO A 16 2.71 18.66 13.85
CA PRO A 16 2.54 17.52 14.75
C PRO A 16 1.26 16.71 14.47
N VAL A 17 0.16 17.40 14.12
CA VAL A 17 -1.12 16.78 13.73
C VAL A 17 -0.96 15.93 12.46
N LEU A 18 -0.13 16.36 11.51
CA LEU A 18 0.12 15.61 10.27
C LEU A 18 1.09 14.44 10.46
N ARG A 19 1.94 14.48 11.50
CA ARG A 19 2.73 13.31 11.94
C ARG A 19 1.82 12.22 12.50
N PHE A 20 0.88 12.62 13.35
CA PHE A 20 -0.15 11.75 13.90
C PHE A 20 -1.04 11.17 12.79
N LEU A 21 -1.57 12.02 11.90
CA LEU A 21 -2.44 11.66 10.75
C LEU A 21 -1.81 10.76 9.69
N ALA A 22 -0.52 10.42 9.75
CA ALA A 22 0.11 9.60 8.74
C ALA A 22 0.96 8.46 9.30
N ARG A 23 1.00 8.27 10.62
CA ARG A 23 1.66 7.11 11.23
C ARG A 23 0.87 6.50 12.38
N GLU A 24 0.05 7.30 13.06
CA GLU A 24 -0.60 6.90 14.32
C GLU A 24 -2.12 6.91 14.21
N TRP A 25 -2.69 7.60 13.23
CA TRP A 25 -4.16 7.71 13.10
C TRP A 25 -4.84 6.38 12.82
N MET A 26 -4.24 5.51 12.00
CA MET A 26 -4.87 4.23 11.65
C MET A 26 -4.91 3.29 12.87
N PRO A 27 -3.80 3.05 13.60
CA PRO A 27 -3.85 2.33 14.88
C PRO A 27 -4.80 2.97 15.89
N ALA A 28 -4.77 4.31 16.01
CA ALA A 28 -5.66 5.02 16.92
C ALA A 28 -7.14 4.86 16.53
N ALA A 29 -7.47 4.97 15.24
CA ALA A 29 -8.82 4.82 14.71
C ALA A 29 -9.31 3.38 14.89
N SER A 30 -8.49 2.38 14.60
CA SER A 30 -8.81 0.97 14.84
C SER A 30 -9.01 0.67 16.32
N ALA A 31 -8.18 1.23 17.21
CA ALA A 31 -8.34 1.08 18.65
C ALA A 31 -9.61 1.78 19.17
N TRP A 32 -9.91 2.98 18.67
CA TRP A 32 -11.15 3.69 18.98
C TRP A 32 -12.39 2.96 18.47
N ALA A 33 -12.35 2.43 17.25
CA ALA A 33 -13.42 1.62 16.69
C ALA A 33 -13.67 0.39 17.56
N LEU A 34 -12.61 -0.32 17.96
CA LEU A 34 -12.73 -1.45 18.87
C LEU A 34 -13.34 -1.05 20.22
N ALA A 35 -12.83 0.02 20.84
CA ALA A 35 -13.34 0.51 22.12
C ALA A 35 -14.82 0.90 22.04
N LEU A 36 -15.22 1.57 20.96
CA LEU A 36 -16.61 1.91 20.69
C LEU A 36 -17.46 0.65 20.51
N MET A 37 -16.99 -0.34 19.76
CA MET A 37 -17.73 -1.59 19.57
C MET A 37 -17.88 -2.37 20.87
N VAL A 38 -16.86 -2.39 21.74
CA VAL A 38 -16.97 -2.97 23.10
C VAL A 38 -18.01 -2.23 23.93
N ALA A 39 -18.01 -0.90 23.89
CA ALA A 39 -18.96 -0.08 24.62
C ALA A 39 -20.42 -0.28 24.13
N VAL A 40 -20.63 -0.41 22.82
CA VAL A 40 -21.95 -0.58 22.22
C VAL A 40 -22.48 -2.02 22.38
N SER A 41 -21.63 -3.03 22.14
CA SER A 41 -22.03 -4.44 22.21
C SER A 41 -22.11 -4.98 23.63
N GLY A 42 -21.39 -4.36 24.58
CA GLY A 42 -21.23 -4.86 25.95
C GLY A 42 -20.44 -6.17 26.03
N LYS A 43 -19.75 -6.57 24.95
CA LYS A 43 -19.01 -7.84 24.83
C LYS A 43 -17.54 -7.58 24.56
N LEU A 44 -16.72 -8.58 24.89
CA LEU A 44 -15.31 -8.60 24.54
C LEU A 44 -15.13 -9.21 23.14
N PRO A 45 -14.24 -8.64 22.30
CA PRO A 45 -13.95 -9.18 20.97
C PRO A 45 -13.30 -10.56 21.06
N ARG A 46 -13.47 -11.37 20.02
CA ARG A 46 -12.77 -12.64 19.86
C ARG A 46 -11.94 -12.59 18.59
N TRP A 47 -10.73 -13.14 18.66
CA TRP A 47 -9.87 -13.33 17.51
C TRP A 47 -9.85 -14.81 17.14
N SER A 48 -10.08 -15.08 15.86
CA SER A 48 -10.00 -16.41 15.27
C SER A 48 -8.54 -16.82 15.04
N ALA A 49 -8.29 -18.11 14.84
CA ALA A 49 -6.96 -18.61 14.47
C ALA A 49 -6.47 -17.99 13.14
N SER A 50 -7.40 -17.76 12.20
CA SER A 50 -7.11 -17.13 10.91
C SER A 50 -6.66 -15.67 11.05
N ASP A 51 -7.18 -14.93 12.02
CA ASP A 51 -6.75 -13.55 12.29
C ASP A 51 -5.28 -13.49 12.71
N PHE A 52 -4.87 -14.41 13.59
CA PHE A 52 -3.46 -14.54 14.00
C PHE A 52 -2.57 -14.97 12.85
N GLU A 53 -3.05 -15.85 11.98
CA GLU A 53 -2.34 -16.30 10.79
C GLU A 53 -2.11 -15.17 9.79
N VAL A 54 -3.13 -14.34 9.51
CA VAL A 54 -2.99 -13.15 8.65
C VAL A 54 -1.99 -12.15 9.25
N ILE A 55 -2.07 -11.86 10.55
CA ILE A 55 -1.10 -10.96 11.23
C ILE A 55 0.32 -11.53 11.12
N PHE A 56 0.48 -12.83 11.32
CA PHE A 56 1.78 -13.49 11.22
C PHE A 56 2.36 -13.41 9.81
N ILE A 57 1.54 -13.67 8.79
CA ILE A 57 1.96 -13.57 7.38
C ILE A 57 2.30 -12.12 7.03
N LEU A 58 1.50 -11.14 7.47
CA LEU A 58 1.81 -9.72 7.30
C LEU A 58 3.15 -9.36 7.95
N PHE A 59 3.42 -9.85 9.15
CA PHE A 59 4.69 -9.63 9.84
C PHE A 59 5.88 -10.24 9.07
N ALA A 60 5.75 -11.48 8.59
CA ALA A 60 6.78 -12.13 7.79
C ALA A 60 7.04 -11.39 6.47
N LEU A 61 5.97 -10.97 5.80
CA LEU A 61 6.04 -10.16 4.59
C LEU A 61 6.73 -8.83 4.84
N PHE A 62 6.30 -8.05 5.84
CA PHE A 62 6.91 -6.77 6.19
C PHE A 62 8.40 -6.93 6.56
N THR A 63 8.76 -8.04 7.20
CA THR A 63 10.17 -8.32 7.52
C THR A 63 10.97 -8.60 6.26
N ALA A 64 10.46 -9.41 5.33
CA ALA A 64 11.13 -9.72 4.07
C ALA A 64 11.28 -8.48 3.18
N THR A 65 10.24 -7.66 3.07
CA THR A 65 10.27 -6.41 2.31
C THR A 65 11.22 -5.40 2.93
N LYS A 66 11.23 -5.27 4.26
CA LYS A 66 12.18 -4.40 4.98
C LYS A 66 13.63 -4.85 4.79
N GLY A 67 13.88 -6.16 4.79
CA GLY A 67 15.20 -6.72 4.50
C GLY A 67 15.72 -6.39 3.10
N LEU A 68 14.83 -6.48 2.09
CA LEU A 68 15.15 -6.06 0.71
C LEU A 68 15.41 -4.55 0.62
N GLU A 69 14.59 -3.72 1.27
CA GLU A 69 14.79 -2.27 1.36
C GLU A 69 16.17 -1.95 1.96
N GLU A 70 16.50 -2.52 3.12
CA GLU A 70 17.78 -2.30 3.80
C GLU A 70 19.00 -2.86 3.05
N SER A 71 18.79 -3.69 2.01
CA SER A 71 19.86 -4.20 1.13
C SER A 71 20.17 -3.28 -0.07
N GLY A 72 19.37 -2.22 -0.27
CA GLY A 72 19.48 -1.31 -1.42
C GLY A 72 18.92 -1.89 -2.73
N ALA A 73 18.18 -3.00 -2.67
CA ALA A 73 17.63 -3.69 -3.84
C ALA A 73 16.64 -2.82 -4.61
N PHE A 74 15.69 -2.21 -3.90
CA PHE A 74 14.65 -1.41 -4.51
C PHE A 74 15.21 -0.11 -5.10
N GLU A 75 16.16 0.53 -4.41
CA GLU A 75 16.85 1.71 -4.91
C GLU A 75 17.70 1.41 -6.14
N ALA A 76 18.32 0.23 -6.22
CA ALA A 76 19.07 -0.19 -7.40
C ALA A 76 18.14 -0.40 -8.61
N LEU A 77 16.99 -1.07 -8.41
CA LEU A 77 15.98 -1.30 -9.45
C LEU A 77 15.40 0.02 -9.96
N ALA A 78 14.98 0.90 -9.05
CA ALA A 78 14.39 2.17 -9.40
C ALA A 78 15.44 3.17 -9.97
N SER A 79 16.69 3.17 -9.48
CA SER A 79 17.78 3.94 -10.09
C SER A 79 18.07 3.48 -11.52
N ALA A 80 18.03 2.17 -11.79
CA ALA A 80 18.17 1.65 -13.15
C ALA A 80 17.01 2.13 -14.06
N ALA A 81 15.78 2.15 -13.56
CA ALA A 81 14.62 2.68 -14.28
C ALA A 81 14.73 4.19 -14.57
N GLY A 82 15.33 4.96 -13.65
CA GLY A 82 15.51 6.41 -13.76
C GLY A 82 16.56 6.90 -14.76
N LYS A 83 17.32 6.02 -15.43
CA LYS A 83 18.40 6.41 -16.35
C LYS A 83 17.89 6.70 -17.77
N GLY A 84 18.40 7.73 -18.44
CA GLY A 84 18.13 7.99 -19.86
C GLY A 84 16.78 8.66 -20.14
N ARG A 85 16.33 8.63 -21.41
CA ARG A 85 15.03 9.21 -21.82
C ARG A 85 13.86 8.39 -21.23
N LEU A 86 12.72 9.04 -21.00
CA LEU A 86 11.50 8.43 -20.44
C LEU A 86 11.68 7.89 -19.02
N ALA A 87 12.53 8.55 -18.23
CA ALA A 87 12.79 8.18 -16.84
C ALA A 87 11.51 8.19 -16.00
N ALA A 88 10.61 9.17 -16.21
CA ALA A 88 9.35 9.24 -15.48
C ALA A 88 8.43 8.04 -15.80
N ALA A 89 8.31 7.66 -17.08
CA ALA A 89 7.51 6.52 -17.49
C ALA A 89 8.08 5.21 -16.94
N LYS A 90 9.40 5.01 -17.04
CA LYS A 90 10.06 3.81 -16.51
C LYS A 90 9.96 3.72 -14.99
N LEU A 91 10.08 4.83 -14.27
CA LEU A 91 9.87 4.85 -12.83
C LEU A 91 8.42 4.56 -12.46
N THR A 92 7.45 5.11 -13.20
CA THR A 92 6.02 4.81 -12.99
C THR A 92 5.72 3.32 -13.22
N ALA A 93 6.24 2.73 -14.29
CA ALA A 93 6.10 1.29 -14.56
C ALA A 93 6.85 0.44 -13.52
N ALA A 94 8.03 0.86 -13.09
CA ALA A 94 8.76 0.20 -12.01
C ALA A 94 8.01 0.27 -10.68
N ALA A 95 7.34 1.39 -10.38
CA ALA A 95 6.53 1.56 -9.17
C ALA A 95 5.33 0.61 -9.17
N TRP A 96 4.64 0.50 -10.31
CA TRP A 96 3.56 -0.47 -10.53
C TRP A 96 4.04 -1.91 -10.35
N LEU A 97 5.17 -2.27 -10.96
CA LEU A 97 5.73 -3.62 -10.86
C LEU A 97 6.21 -3.95 -9.45
N LEU A 98 6.89 -3.00 -8.81
CA LEU A 98 7.44 -3.17 -7.48
C LEU A 98 6.31 -3.37 -6.44
N SER A 99 5.23 -2.57 -6.54
CA SER A 99 4.13 -2.64 -5.57
C SER A 99 3.35 -3.95 -5.59
N MET A 100 3.46 -4.77 -6.64
CA MET A 100 2.94 -6.14 -6.66
C MET A 100 3.62 -7.06 -5.63
N PHE A 101 4.84 -6.74 -5.20
CA PHE A 101 5.66 -7.65 -4.39
C PHE A 101 6.00 -7.11 -3.01
N VAL A 102 6.09 -5.79 -2.83
CA VAL A 102 6.72 -5.21 -1.63
C VAL A 102 5.84 -4.27 -0.83
N THR A 103 4.53 -4.42 -1.00
CA THR A 103 3.49 -3.51 -0.52
C THR A 103 3.51 -2.12 -1.17
N ASN A 104 2.34 -1.51 -1.27
CA ASN A 104 2.18 -0.16 -1.80
C ASN A 104 2.98 0.88 -1.00
N ASP A 105 2.96 0.80 0.33
CA ASP A 105 3.64 1.77 1.20
C ASP A 105 5.16 1.73 1.05
N ALA A 106 5.76 0.54 0.98
CA ALA A 106 7.21 0.41 0.81
C ALA A 106 7.64 0.82 -0.61
N ALA A 107 6.84 0.53 -1.63
CA ALA A 107 7.12 0.97 -3.00
C ALA A 107 7.19 2.51 -3.10
N VAL A 108 6.28 3.24 -2.44
CA VAL A 108 6.30 4.71 -2.38
C VAL A 108 7.57 5.23 -1.69
N LEU A 109 7.97 4.62 -0.57
CA LEU A 109 9.17 5.03 0.17
C LEU A 109 10.44 4.97 -0.67
N VAL A 110 10.49 4.08 -1.67
CA VAL A 110 11.63 3.94 -2.58
C VAL A 110 11.51 4.87 -3.78
N VAL A 111 10.39 4.82 -4.49
CA VAL A 111 10.27 5.45 -5.82
C VAL A 111 10.21 6.96 -5.69
N VAL A 112 9.44 7.50 -4.75
CA VAL A 112 9.20 8.94 -4.65
C VAL A 112 10.49 9.74 -4.39
N PRO A 113 11.38 9.36 -3.44
CA PRO A 113 12.66 10.04 -3.28
C PRO A 113 13.54 10.03 -4.53
N LEU A 114 13.54 8.93 -5.29
CA LEU A 114 14.34 8.82 -6.52
C LEU A 114 13.82 9.75 -7.61
N THR A 115 12.50 9.81 -7.81
CA THR A 115 11.85 10.74 -8.73
C THR A 115 12.13 12.19 -8.35
N LEU A 116 12.13 12.48 -7.04
CA LEU A 116 12.49 13.79 -6.52
C LEU A 116 13.97 14.14 -6.69
N ALA A 117 14.87 13.16 -6.84
CA ALA A 117 16.28 13.38 -7.15
C ALA A 117 16.53 13.63 -8.65
N LEU A 118 15.69 13.12 -9.54
CA LEU A 118 15.85 13.28 -10.98
C LEU A 118 15.50 14.69 -11.49
N PRO A 119 16.14 15.20 -12.54
CA PRO A 119 15.86 16.50 -13.14
C PRO A 119 14.62 16.45 -14.06
N ILE A 120 13.47 16.18 -13.45
CA ILE A 120 12.15 16.18 -14.09
C ILE A 120 11.48 17.54 -13.84
N ARG A 121 10.95 18.17 -14.88
CA ARG A 121 10.29 19.49 -14.78
C ARG A 121 9.06 19.45 -13.89
N ARG A 122 8.12 18.52 -14.13
CA ARG A 122 6.83 18.44 -13.43
C ARG A 122 6.78 17.33 -12.37
N LYS A 123 7.70 17.34 -11.39
CA LYS A 123 7.79 16.27 -10.37
C LYS A 123 6.50 16.01 -9.59
N ALA A 124 5.66 17.02 -9.34
CA ALA A 124 4.37 16.81 -8.66
C ALA A 124 3.47 15.83 -9.42
N ALA A 125 3.30 16.06 -10.72
CA ALA A 125 2.45 15.21 -11.56
C ALA A 125 3.01 13.78 -11.65
N VAL A 126 4.33 13.64 -11.86
CA VAL A 126 4.97 12.32 -11.95
C VAL A 126 4.84 11.55 -10.63
N VAL A 127 5.10 12.19 -9.49
CA VAL A 127 4.97 11.53 -8.18
C VAL A 127 3.51 11.13 -7.90
N VAL A 128 2.52 11.92 -8.34
CA VAL A 128 1.10 11.51 -8.25
C VAL A 128 0.83 10.30 -9.13
N LEU A 129 1.31 10.28 -10.38
CA LEU A 129 1.14 9.12 -11.27
C LEU A 129 1.81 7.87 -10.70
N GLU A 130 2.96 7.99 -10.06
CA GLU A 130 3.64 6.90 -9.36
C GLU A 130 2.79 6.36 -8.21
N VAL A 131 2.14 7.22 -7.42
CA VAL A 131 1.23 6.78 -6.34
C VAL A 131 0.03 6.03 -6.91
N LEU A 132 -0.58 6.55 -7.98
CA LEU A 132 -1.69 5.86 -8.64
C LEU A 132 -1.22 4.51 -9.22
N ALA A 133 -0.02 4.47 -9.79
CA ALA A 133 0.57 3.27 -10.35
C ALA A 133 0.89 2.24 -9.26
N VAL A 134 1.38 2.69 -8.10
CA VAL A 134 1.63 1.85 -6.94
C VAL A 134 0.32 1.24 -6.41
N ASN A 135 -0.72 2.05 -6.21
CA ASN A 135 -2.03 1.54 -5.76
C ASN A 135 -2.61 0.55 -6.78
N ALA A 136 -2.56 0.86 -8.08
CA ALA A 136 -3.06 -0.02 -9.14
C ALA A 136 -2.24 -1.32 -9.29
N GLY A 137 -0.91 -1.26 -9.19
CA GLY A 137 -0.04 -2.43 -9.28
C GLY A 137 -0.20 -3.35 -8.08
N SER A 138 -0.33 -2.76 -6.88
CA SER A 138 -0.58 -3.51 -5.65
C SER A 138 -1.92 -4.24 -5.66
N ALA A 139 -2.89 -3.73 -6.43
CA ALA A 139 -4.20 -4.33 -6.58
C ALA A 139 -4.14 -5.72 -7.24
N LEU A 140 -3.13 -5.98 -8.07
CA LEU A 140 -3.06 -7.21 -8.88
C LEU A 140 -2.80 -8.48 -8.06
N THR A 141 -2.11 -8.37 -6.93
CA THR A 141 -1.66 -9.55 -6.16
C THR A 141 -2.16 -9.50 -4.72
N PRO A 142 -2.36 -10.66 -4.06
CA PRO A 142 -2.67 -10.71 -2.63
C PRO A 142 -1.59 -10.04 -1.78
N VAL A 143 -0.33 -10.21 -2.14
CA VAL A 143 0.85 -9.70 -1.41
C VAL A 143 1.03 -8.18 -1.60
N GLY A 144 0.44 -7.61 -2.65
CA GLY A 144 0.67 -6.21 -3.03
C GLY A 144 0.16 -5.21 -2.01
N ASN A 145 -0.86 -5.53 -1.22
CA ASN A 145 -1.30 -4.69 -0.12
C ASN A 145 -2.04 -5.49 0.96
N PRO A 146 -2.16 -4.97 2.19
CA PRO A 146 -2.73 -5.74 3.29
C PRO A 146 -4.20 -6.11 3.13
N GLN A 147 -5.02 -5.24 2.53
CA GLN A 147 -6.44 -5.53 2.33
C GLN A 147 -6.65 -6.66 1.32
N ASN A 148 -5.82 -6.74 0.28
CA ASN A 148 -5.86 -7.84 -0.68
C ASN A 148 -5.45 -9.15 -0.03
N LEU A 149 -4.40 -9.13 0.79
CA LEU A 149 -3.96 -10.31 1.52
C LEU A 149 -5.06 -10.80 2.47
N PHE A 150 -5.74 -9.88 3.15
CA PHE A 150 -6.87 -10.22 3.99
C PHE A 150 -8.02 -10.84 3.18
N ILE A 151 -8.48 -10.20 2.09
CA ILE A 151 -9.57 -10.74 1.26
C ILE A 151 -9.21 -12.14 0.76
N TYR A 152 -7.98 -12.30 0.27
CA TYR A 152 -7.46 -13.57 -0.21
C TYR A 152 -7.57 -14.69 0.84
N TRP A 153 -7.16 -14.42 2.08
CA TRP A 153 -7.22 -15.38 3.18
C TRP A 153 -8.62 -15.58 3.74
N HIS A 154 -9.37 -14.50 3.94
CA HIS A 154 -10.72 -14.52 4.52
C HIS A 154 -11.70 -15.33 3.66
N TYR A 155 -11.62 -15.21 2.34
CA TYR A 155 -12.47 -15.92 1.41
C TYR A 155 -11.85 -17.22 0.86
N GLY A 156 -10.62 -17.58 1.28
CA GLY A 156 -9.96 -18.83 0.88
C GLY A 156 -9.69 -18.94 -0.63
N LEU A 157 -9.23 -17.84 -1.25
CA LEU A 157 -9.14 -17.72 -2.70
C LEU A 157 -7.90 -18.42 -3.30
N GLY A 158 -8.00 -18.82 -4.57
CA GLY A 158 -6.82 -19.19 -5.36
C GLY A 158 -6.06 -17.96 -5.85
N VAL A 159 -4.72 -18.01 -5.93
CA VAL A 159 -3.92 -16.85 -6.41
C VAL A 159 -4.31 -16.47 -7.84
N GLY A 160 -4.49 -17.46 -8.71
CA GLY A 160 -4.92 -17.23 -10.09
C GLY A 160 -6.30 -16.58 -10.17
N GLU A 161 -7.23 -16.98 -9.31
CA GLU A 161 -8.57 -16.41 -9.24
C GLU A 161 -8.52 -14.92 -8.86
N PHE A 162 -7.76 -14.58 -7.81
CA PHE A 162 -7.57 -13.20 -7.37
C PHE A 162 -6.93 -12.34 -8.46
N VAL A 163 -5.82 -12.82 -9.04
CA VAL A 163 -5.07 -12.12 -10.08
C VAL A 163 -5.95 -11.89 -11.30
N THR A 164 -6.70 -12.89 -11.76
CA THR A 164 -7.61 -12.75 -12.91
C THR A 164 -8.71 -11.72 -12.66
N ALA A 165 -9.26 -11.67 -11.45
CA ALA A 165 -10.29 -10.68 -11.10
C ALA A 165 -9.75 -9.23 -11.07
N MET A 166 -8.51 -9.04 -10.65
CA MET A 166 -7.87 -7.71 -10.53
C MET A 166 -7.10 -7.26 -11.77
N LEU A 167 -6.79 -8.19 -12.68
CA LEU A 167 -6.01 -7.91 -13.90
C LEU A 167 -6.59 -6.78 -14.76
N PRO A 168 -7.91 -6.68 -15.02
CA PRO A 168 -8.46 -5.61 -15.84
C PRO A 168 -8.17 -4.22 -15.26
N LEU A 169 -8.33 -4.06 -13.94
CA LEU A 169 -8.02 -2.82 -13.24
C LEU A 169 -6.53 -2.50 -13.33
N ALA A 170 -5.69 -3.44 -12.91
CA ALA A 170 -4.25 -3.21 -12.79
C ALA A 170 -3.61 -2.93 -14.16
N ALA A 171 -3.98 -3.70 -15.19
CA ALA A 171 -3.46 -3.54 -16.55
C ALA A 171 -3.92 -2.22 -17.19
N ALA A 172 -5.18 -1.81 -17.02
CA ALA A 172 -5.67 -0.55 -17.55
C ALA A 172 -4.87 0.64 -17.00
N PHE A 173 -4.59 0.65 -15.69
CA PHE A 173 -3.79 1.70 -15.07
C PHE A 173 -2.31 1.64 -15.47
N LEU A 174 -1.71 0.46 -15.65
CA LEU A 174 -0.33 0.37 -16.18
C LEU A 174 -0.23 1.02 -17.56
N LEU A 175 -1.16 0.66 -18.46
CA LEU A 175 -1.21 1.14 -19.85
C LEU A 175 -1.55 2.63 -19.95
N LEU A 176 -2.30 3.18 -18.99
CA LEU A 176 -2.65 4.60 -18.95
C LEU A 176 -1.57 5.46 -18.29
N LEU A 177 -1.10 5.06 -17.11
CA LEU A 177 -0.23 5.89 -16.27
C LEU A 177 1.19 5.96 -16.81
N THR A 178 1.70 4.88 -17.43
CA THR A 178 3.08 4.85 -17.97
C THR A 178 3.27 5.86 -19.11
N PRO A 179 2.42 5.91 -20.16
CA PRO A 179 2.49 6.97 -21.17
C PRO A 179 2.16 8.34 -20.61
N ALA A 180 1.19 8.46 -19.70
CA ALA A 180 0.87 9.74 -19.06
C ALA A 180 2.09 10.33 -18.33
N ALA A 181 2.91 9.50 -17.69
CA ALA A 181 4.13 9.94 -17.03
C ALA A 181 5.17 10.49 -18.01
N ALA A 182 5.33 9.87 -19.18
CA ALA A 182 6.18 10.43 -20.24
C ALA A 182 5.67 11.77 -20.79
N LEU A 183 4.35 11.91 -20.96
CA LEU A 183 3.74 13.13 -21.49
C LEU A 183 3.75 14.28 -20.48
N LEU A 184 3.52 13.96 -19.20
CA LEU A 184 3.38 14.94 -18.13
C LEU A 184 4.70 15.27 -17.44
N SER A 185 5.78 14.49 -17.61
CA SER A 185 7.09 14.81 -17.01
C SER A 185 7.70 16.09 -17.56
N GLY A 186 7.44 16.38 -18.84
CA GLY A 186 8.01 17.51 -19.58
C GLY A 186 9.46 17.24 -19.98
N GLU A 187 10.34 18.24 -19.84
CA GLU A 187 11.77 18.03 -20.07
C GLU A 187 12.38 17.12 -18.99
N GLU A 188 13.01 16.05 -19.44
CA GLU A 188 13.81 15.14 -18.63
C GLU A 188 15.27 15.27 -19.06
N ARG A 189 16.16 15.52 -18.09
CA ARG A 189 17.60 15.41 -18.34
C ARG A 189 18.10 14.04 -17.88
N PRO A 190 19.01 13.39 -18.63
CA PRO A 190 19.71 12.24 -18.10
C PRO A 190 20.41 12.65 -16.81
N ALA A 191 20.11 11.96 -15.72
CA ALA A 191 20.85 12.10 -14.47
C ALA A 191 21.08 10.72 -13.88
N GLU A 192 22.24 10.57 -13.26
CA GLU A 192 22.49 9.45 -12.37
C GLU A 192 21.87 9.79 -11.02
N ALA A 193 20.70 9.19 -10.74
CA ALA A 193 20.18 9.21 -9.38
C ALA A 193 21.18 8.48 -8.48
N ARG A 194 21.79 9.21 -7.54
CA ARG A 194 22.63 8.60 -6.49
C ARG A 194 21.73 7.72 -5.63
N SER A 195 21.93 6.41 -5.71
CA SER A 195 21.26 5.42 -4.88
C SER A 195 22.22 4.85 -3.84
N ARG A 196 21.67 4.24 -2.78
CA ARG A 196 22.45 3.40 -1.87
C ARG A 196 23.11 2.25 -2.65
N PRO A 197 24.34 1.85 -2.30
CA PRO A 197 25.00 0.72 -2.95
C PRO A 197 24.25 -0.58 -2.68
N LEU A 198 24.09 -1.39 -3.72
CA LEU A 198 23.42 -2.69 -3.64
C LEU A 198 24.29 -3.73 -2.94
N GLU A 199 23.83 -4.23 -1.80
CA GLU A 199 24.44 -5.37 -1.11
C GLU A 199 23.99 -6.68 -1.75
N ARG A 200 24.57 -7.06 -2.89
CA ARG A 200 24.11 -8.18 -3.75
C ARG A 200 23.81 -9.49 -3.00
N LYS A 201 24.72 -9.92 -2.11
CA LYS A 201 24.54 -11.16 -1.34
C LYS A 201 23.34 -11.07 -0.39
N ARG A 202 23.23 -9.95 0.32
CA ARG A 202 22.14 -9.69 1.27
C ARG A 202 20.80 -9.58 0.54
N SER A 203 20.78 -8.87 -0.59
CA SER A 203 19.61 -8.76 -1.47
C SER A 203 19.16 -10.12 -1.99
N ALA A 204 20.09 -10.98 -2.43
CA ALA A 204 19.75 -12.33 -2.92
C ALA A 204 19.09 -13.19 -1.83
N VAL A 205 19.59 -13.13 -0.59
CA VAL A 205 18.97 -13.84 0.54
C VAL A 205 17.55 -13.33 0.79
N TRP A 206 17.36 -12.02 0.83
CA TRP A 206 16.04 -11.44 1.08
C TRP A 206 15.06 -11.66 -0.08
N PHE A 207 15.52 -11.74 -1.32
CA PHE A 207 14.67 -12.17 -2.45
C PHE A 207 14.23 -13.63 -2.32
N ALA A 208 15.13 -14.52 -1.90
CA ALA A 208 14.78 -15.92 -1.64
C ALA A 208 13.77 -16.04 -0.48
N LEU A 209 13.96 -15.28 0.61
CA LEU A 209 13.03 -15.26 1.74
C LEU A 209 11.68 -14.66 1.36
N LEU A 210 11.65 -13.58 0.57
CA LEU A 210 10.39 -13.04 0.02
C LEU A 210 9.69 -14.09 -0.84
N ALA A 211 10.41 -14.82 -1.69
CA ALA A 211 9.83 -15.91 -2.48
C ALA A 211 9.21 -17.00 -1.60
N VAL A 212 9.87 -17.39 -0.49
CA VAL A 212 9.30 -18.33 0.48
C VAL A 212 7.99 -17.79 1.09
N VAL A 213 7.96 -16.52 1.50
CA VAL A 213 6.75 -15.88 2.03
C VAL A 213 5.64 -15.84 0.97
N VAL A 214 5.95 -15.47 -0.27
CA VAL A 214 4.98 -15.45 -1.38
C VAL A 214 4.43 -16.85 -1.66
N LEU A 215 5.28 -17.88 -1.63
CA LEU A 215 4.84 -19.27 -1.80
C LEU A 215 3.98 -19.76 -0.63
N ALA A 216 4.25 -19.30 0.59
CA ALA A 216 3.39 -19.58 1.75
C ALA A 216 2.03 -18.88 1.64
N VAL A 217 2.02 -17.61 1.19
CA VAL A 217 0.78 -16.89 0.87
C VAL A 217 0.00 -17.62 -0.21
N ALA A 218 0.67 -18.12 -1.26
CA ALA A 218 0.04 -18.86 -2.33
C ALA A 218 -0.45 -20.28 -1.96
N HIS A 219 -0.37 -20.66 -0.68
CA HIS A 219 -0.62 -22.02 -0.17
C HIS A 219 0.18 -23.13 -0.85
N VAL A 220 1.28 -22.79 -1.54
CA VAL A 220 2.24 -23.76 -2.12
C VAL A 220 3.13 -24.33 -1.01
N LEU A 221 3.45 -23.51 -0.01
CA LEU A 221 4.13 -23.90 1.21
C LEU A 221 3.20 -23.76 2.41
N PRO A 222 3.43 -24.50 3.51
CA PRO A 222 2.67 -24.29 4.74
C PRO A 222 2.90 -22.87 5.26
N PRO A 223 1.89 -22.23 5.87
CA PRO A 223 1.98 -20.86 6.40
C PRO A 223 3.15 -20.66 7.38
N ALA A 224 3.48 -21.69 8.16
CA ALA A 224 4.65 -21.71 9.04
C ALA A 224 5.99 -21.48 8.31
N ALA A 225 6.10 -21.77 7.01
CA ALA A 225 7.30 -21.50 6.22
C ALA A 225 7.61 -20.00 6.15
N ALA A 226 6.61 -19.12 6.26
CA ALA A 226 6.81 -17.68 6.32
C ALA A 226 7.67 -17.26 7.53
N ALA A 227 7.79 -18.10 8.59
CA ALA A 227 8.67 -17.88 9.73
C ALA A 227 10.15 -17.74 9.34
N ALA A 228 10.56 -18.26 8.18
CA ALA A 228 11.93 -18.18 7.70
C ALA A 228 12.44 -16.73 7.65
N ALA A 229 11.60 -15.77 7.24
CA ALA A 229 11.97 -14.36 7.16
C ALA A 229 12.28 -13.73 8.55
N PRO A 230 11.37 -13.75 9.55
CA PRO A 230 11.67 -13.21 10.87
C PRO A 230 12.73 -14.00 11.63
N LEU A 231 12.81 -15.33 11.47
CA LEU A 231 13.88 -16.13 12.09
C LEU A 231 15.26 -15.75 11.55
N TRP A 232 15.37 -15.59 10.23
CA TRP A 232 16.61 -15.09 9.61
C TRP A 232 16.95 -13.67 10.08
N ALA A 233 15.95 -12.78 10.15
CA ALA A 233 16.13 -11.42 10.66
C ALA A 233 16.70 -11.42 12.09
N LEU A 234 16.14 -12.25 12.98
CA LEU A 234 16.60 -12.38 14.37
C LEU A 234 18.04 -12.88 14.48
N ALA A 235 18.40 -13.84 13.61
CA ALA A 235 19.69 -14.51 13.62
C ALA A 235 20.81 -13.68 12.96
N ALA A 236 20.54 -13.05 11.82
CA ALA A 236 21.59 -12.51 10.94
C ALA A 236 21.38 -11.05 10.53
N ASP A 237 20.16 -10.52 10.55
CA ASP A 237 19.87 -9.17 10.03
C ASP A 237 18.72 -8.48 10.78
N ARG A 238 18.98 -8.11 12.04
CA ARG A 238 17.96 -7.51 12.93
C ARG A 238 17.43 -6.16 12.44
N ARG A 239 18.05 -5.54 11.44
CA ARG A 239 17.55 -4.30 10.84
C ARG A 239 16.23 -4.55 10.10
N ALA A 240 16.04 -5.75 9.55
CA ALA A 240 14.81 -6.15 8.88
C ALA A 240 13.61 -6.26 9.84
N LEU A 241 13.83 -6.37 11.16
CA LEU A 241 12.77 -6.37 12.17
C LEU A 241 12.23 -4.97 12.47
N LYS A 242 12.80 -3.90 11.90
CA LYS A 242 12.28 -2.53 12.08
C LYS A 242 11.07 -2.27 11.16
N VAL A 243 10.06 -3.12 11.30
CA VAL A 243 8.78 -3.05 10.58
C VAL A 243 7.81 -2.10 11.29
N ASP A 244 6.71 -1.77 10.62
CA ASP A 244 5.65 -0.97 11.22
C ASP A 244 4.75 -1.83 12.13
N TYR A 245 5.18 -2.01 13.37
CA TYR A 245 4.40 -2.75 14.38
C TYR A 245 3.07 -2.09 14.72
N LEU A 246 2.96 -0.75 14.56
CA LEU A 246 1.70 -0.06 14.81
C LEU A 246 0.65 -0.46 13.78
N LEU A 247 1.06 -0.65 12.53
CA LEU A 247 0.18 -1.17 11.48
C LEU A 247 -0.32 -2.59 11.81
N LEU A 248 0.54 -3.47 12.33
CA LEU A 248 0.13 -4.80 12.82
C LEU A 248 -0.87 -4.72 13.98
N VAL A 249 -0.66 -3.79 14.92
CA VAL A 249 -1.61 -3.52 16.01
C VAL A 249 -2.94 -2.99 15.47
N ALA A 250 -2.91 -2.14 14.44
CA ALA A 250 -4.13 -1.65 13.80
C ALA A 250 -4.97 -2.80 13.22
N PHE A 251 -4.34 -3.75 12.52
CA PHE A 251 -5.01 -4.96 12.03
C PHE A 251 -5.62 -5.76 13.17
N PHE A 252 -4.86 -5.98 14.24
CA PHE A 252 -5.34 -6.70 15.42
C PHE A 252 -6.58 -6.03 16.04
N CYS A 253 -6.54 -4.71 16.28
CA CYS A 253 -7.68 -3.99 16.83
C CYS A 253 -8.90 -4.05 15.91
N LEU A 254 -8.67 -3.96 14.59
CA LEU A 254 -9.72 -3.93 13.59
C LEU A 254 -10.42 -5.29 13.44
N PHE A 255 -9.69 -6.41 13.47
CA PHE A 255 -10.29 -7.75 13.51
C PHE A 255 -11.19 -7.94 14.74
N GLY A 256 -10.78 -7.41 15.90
CA GLY A 256 -11.65 -7.44 17.08
C GLY A 256 -12.89 -6.56 16.92
N ALA A 257 -12.77 -5.40 16.27
CA ALA A 257 -13.90 -4.49 16.06
C ALA A 257 -14.94 -5.08 15.10
N THR A 258 -14.48 -5.78 14.04
CA THR A 258 -15.37 -6.40 13.04
C THR A 258 -16.12 -7.60 13.61
N ASP A 259 -15.48 -8.41 14.47
CA ASP A 259 -16.14 -9.51 15.20
C ASP A 259 -17.37 -9.02 15.99
N LEU A 260 -17.22 -7.92 16.74
CA LEU A 260 -18.32 -7.31 17.50
C LEU A 260 -19.39 -6.68 16.61
N LEU A 261 -18.99 -6.08 15.48
CA LEU A 261 -19.91 -5.46 14.54
C LEU A 261 -20.80 -6.49 13.83
N ARG A 262 -20.23 -7.66 13.49
CA ARG A 262 -20.95 -8.79 12.89
C ARG A 262 -22.10 -9.28 13.79
N GLU A 263 -21.92 -9.23 15.11
CA GLU A 263 -22.99 -9.63 16.04
C GLU A 263 -24.14 -8.62 16.13
N LEU A 264 -23.86 -7.33 15.87
CA LEU A 264 -24.82 -6.22 15.94
C LEU A 264 -25.65 -6.10 14.65
N LEU A 265 -25.07 -6.42 13.49
CA LEU A 265 -25.69 -6.27 12.16
C LEU A 265 -25.93 -7.65 11.52
N ARG A 266 -27.21 -8.04 11.39
CA ARG A 266 -27.61 -9.37 10.86
C ARG A 266 -27.89 -9.40 9.35
N SER A 267 -27.98 -8.26 8.69
CA SER A 267 -28.30 -8.18 7.25
C SER A 267 -27.03 -8.16 6.41
N GLY A 268 -26.87 -9.15 5.54
CA GLY A 268 -25.79 -9.16 4.55
C GLY A 268 -26.08 -8.24 3.35
N LEU A 269 -25.03 -7.66 2.79
CA LEU A 269 -25.03 -6.96 1.51
C LEU A 269 -24.92 -7.99 0.39
N GLN A 270 -26.02 -8.21 -0.32
CA GLN A 270 -26.13 -9.23 -1.37
C GLN A 270 -25.85 -8.67 -2.78
N GLU A 271 -26.04 -7.37 -2.99
CA GLU A 271 -25.86 -6.75 -4.30
C GLU A 271 -24.41 -6.30 -4.52
N PRO A 272 -23.70 -6.82 -5.54
CA PRO A 272 -22.28 -6.51 -5.79
C PRO A 272 -22.02 -5.00 -5.93
N GLN A 273 -22.93 -4.28 -6.60
CA GLN A 273 -22.83 -2.83 -6.81
C GLN A 273 -22.86 -2.06 -5.49
N HIS A 274 -23.67 -2.49 -4.52
CA HIS A 274 -23.72 -1.89 -3.19
C HIS A 274 -22.45 -2.20 -2.39
N VAL A 275 -21.92 -3.42 -2.50
CA VAL A 275 -20.65 -3.82 -1.86
C VAL A 275 -19.51 -2.96 -2.40
N PHE A 276 -19.40 -2.84 -3.72
CA PHE A 276 -18.41 -1.99 -4.38
C PHE A 276 -18.55 -0.53 -3.93
N ALA A 277 -19.74 0.06 -4.07
CA ALA A 277 -19.98 1.47 -3.78
C ALA A 277 -19.73 1.81 -2.30
N LEU A 278 -20.19 0.96 -1.38
CA LEU A 278 -19.96 1.14 0.05
C LEU A 278 -18.47 1.04 0.39
N THR A 279 -17.78 0.02 -0.11
CA THR A 279 -16.35 -0.18 0.18
C THR A 279 -15.51 0.96 -0.40
N ALA A 280 -15.76 1.34 -1.65
CA ALA A 280 -15.06 2.44 -2.32
C ALA A 280 -15.33 3.79 -1.64
N GLY A 281 -16.59 4.03 -1.25
CA GLY A 281 -17.01 5.23 -0.55
C GLY A 281 -16.41 5.35 0.85
N LEU A 282 -16.49 4.30 1.66
CA LEU A 282 -15.88 4.26 2.99
C LEU A 282 -14.37 4.47 2.93
N SER A 283 -13.70 3.87 1.92
CA SER A 283 -12.25 4.04 1.73
C SER A 283 -11.83 5.51 1.63
N GLN A 284 -12.67 6.38 1.06
CA GLN A 284 -12.35 7.81 0.95
C GLN A 284 -12.19 8.51 2.32
N PHE A 285 -12.83 7.97 3.37
CA PHE A 285 -12.85 8.57 4.70
C PHE A 285 -11.93 7.87 5.70
N MET A 286 -11.86 6.54 5.62
CA MET A 286 -11.11 5.73 6.59
C MET A 286 -9.95 4.94 5.98
N SER A 287 -9.64 5.06 4.70
CA SER A 287 -8.69 4.25 3.93
C SER A 287 -9.21 2.86 3.56
N ASN A 288 -8.67 2.33 2.47
CA ASN A 288 -9.01 1.03 1.89
C ASN A 288 -8.90 -0.14 2.87
N VAL A 289 -7.90 -0.17 3.75
CA VAL A 289 -7.74 -1.26 4.72
C VAL A 289 -8.92 -1.41 5.69
N PRO A 290 -9.24 -0.41 6.53
CA PRO A 290 -10.39 -0.52 7.44
C PRO A 290 -11.73 -0.58 6.74
N ALA A 291 -11.89 0.06 5.58
CA ALA A 291 -13.10 -0.09 4.79
C ALA A 291 -13.32 -1.55 4.35
N THR A 292 -12.27 -2.24 3.89
CA THR A 292 -12.36 -3.66 3.53
C THR A 292 -12.74 -4.53 4.72
N LEU A 293 -12.03 -4.37 5.85
CA LEU A 293 -12.28 -5.19 7.03
C LEU A 293 -13.70 -4.97 7.56
N LEU A 294 -14.20 -3.74 7.52
CA LEU A 294 -15.56 -3.41 7.91
C LEU A 294 -16.61 -4.10 7.04
N VAL A 295 -16.41 -4.18 5.72
CA VAL A 295 -17.43 -4.68 4.78
C VAL A 295 -17.34 -6.20 4.57
N ALA A 296 -16.16 -6.80 4.70
CA ALA A 296 -15.92 -8.21 4.37
C ALA A 296 -16.86 -9.18 5.09
N ASP A 297 -17.14 -8.93 6.37
CA ASP A 297 -18.00 -9.80 7.17
C ASP A 297 -19.49 -9.75 6.76
N PHE A 298 -19.88 -8.74 5.96
CA PHE A 298 -21.26 -8.51 5.51
C PHE A 298 -21.54 -8.96 4.08
N THR A 299 -20.54 -9.48 3.36
CA THR A 299 -20.72 -9.89 1.97
C THR A 299 -19.99 -11.18 1.64
N THR A 300 -20.54 -11.95 0.73
CA THR A 300 -19.86 -13.08 0.08
C THR A 300 -19.23 -12.69 -1.25
N ASP A 301 -19.51 -11.48 -1.77
CA ASP A 301 -18.94 -11.00 -3.03
C ASP A 301 -17.56 -10.37 -2.80
N TRP A 302 -16.57 -11.25 -2.69
CA TRP A 302 -15.17 -10.85 -2.51
C TRP A 302 -14.65 -10.02 -3.69
N LYS A 303 -15.20 -10.18 -4.91
CA LYS A 303 -14.73 -9.46 -6.10
C LYS A 303 -15.15 -8.01 -6.02
N ALA A 304 -16.43 -7.74 -5.74
CA ALA A 304 -16.94 -6.40 -5.54
C ALA A 304 -16.24 -5.69 -4.37
N LEU A 305 -15.97 -6.43 -3.29
CA LEU A 305 -15.18 -5.94 -2.15
C LEU A 305 -13.76 -5.57 -2.56
N ALA A 306 -13.05 -6.45 -3.27
CA ALA A 306 -11.68 -6.23 -3.73
C ALA A 306 -11.58 -5.05 -4.72
N TRP A 307 -12.50 -4.98 -5.68
CA TRP A 307 -12.59 -3.84 -6.60
C TRP A 307 -12.90 -2.55 -5.84
N GLY A 308 -13.88 -2.57 -4.92
CA GLY A 308 -14.27 -1.40 -4.13
C GLY A 308 -13.13 -0.88 -3.27
N ALA A 309 -12.39 -1.78 -2.62
CA ALA A 309 -11.23 -1.45 -1.81
C ALA A 309 -10.08 -0.83 -2.63
N ASN A 310 -9.72 -1.46 -3.76
CA ASN A 310 -8.60 -0.99 -4.57
C ASN A 310 -8.94 0.30 -5.32
N VAL A 311 -10.14 0.42 -5.88
CA VAL A 311 -10.62 1.69 -6.48
C VAL A 311 -10.79 2.77 -5.41
N GLY A 312 -11.25 2.40 -4.21
CA GLY A 312 -11.31 3.25 -3.03
C GLY A 312 -9.95 3.76 -2.54
N GLY A 313 -8.85 3.14 -2.96
CA GLY A 313 -7.49 3.65 -2.73
C GLY A 313 -7.13 4.88 -3.58
N PHE A 314 -7.93 5.20 -4.60
CA PHE A 314 -7.85 6.45 -5.37
C PHE A 314 -8.74 7.55 -4.76
N GLY A 315 -8.87 8.69 -5.44
CA GLY A 315 -9.74 9.80 -5.01
C GLY A 315 -9.07 10.70 -3.98
N TRP A 316 -9.56 10.68 -2.73
CA TRP A 316 -9.05 11.49 -1.63
C TRP A 316 -7.69 11.00 -1.15
N LEU A 317 -6.85 11.91 -0.67
CA LEU A 317 -5.53 11.61 -0.08
C LEU A 317 -5.57 10.52 1.01
N MET A 318 -6.63 10.45 1.81
CA MET A 318 -6.82 9.48 2.90
C MET A 318 -7.25 8.10 2.38
N GLY A 319 -7.61 7.97 1.10
CA GLY A 319 -8.05 6.72 0.48
C GLY A 319 -7.03 5.59 0.61
N SER A 320 -5.74 5.93 0.59
CA SER A 320 -4.64 4.98 0.72
C SER A 320 -3.49 5.57 1.53
N MET A 321 -2.90 4.76 2.40
CA MET A 321 -1.71 5.14 3.18
C MET A 321 -0.52 5.54 2.28
N ALA A 322 -0.34 4.86 1.15
CA ALA A 322 0.67 5.17 0.16
C ALA A 322 0.57 6.63 -0.35
N SER A 323 -0.66 7.14 -0.51
CA SER A 323 -0.92 8.51 -0.95
C SER A 323 -0.46 9.56 0.08
N LEU A 324 -0.74 9.30 1.36
CA LEU A 324 -0.28 10.15 2.48
C LEU A 324 1.24 10.14 2.62
N ILE A 325 1.86 8.96 2.52
CA ILE A 325 3.32 8.81 2.60
C ILE A 325 3.98 9.60 1.47
N ALA A 326 3.51 9.46 0.23
CA ALA A 326 4.04 10.17 -0.93
C ALA A 326 3.93 11.69 -0.78
N TRP A 327 2.76 12.18 -0.35
CA TRP A 327 2.57 13.60 -0.08
C TRP A 327 3.57 14.12 0.97
N ARG A 328 3.80 13.38 2.05
CA ARG A 328 4.77 13.78 3.10
C ARG A 328 6.19 13.86 2.57
N ILE A 329 6.63 12.86 1.80
CA ILE A 329 7.96 12.86 1.16
C ILE A 329 8.08 14.06 0.22
N TYR A 330 7.07 14.29 -0.62
CA TYR A 330 7.04 15.41 -1.56
C TYR A 330 7.07 16.76 -0.85
N ALA A 331 6.17 16.98 0.11
CA ALA A 331 6.03 18.24 0.84
C ALA A 331 7.30 18.56 1.63
N ARG A 332 7.93 17.55 2.25
CA ARG A 332 9.21 17.72 2.94
C ARG A 332 10.34 18.09 1.99
N ALA A 333 10.42 17.45 0.83
CA ALA A 333 11.48 17.71 -0.15
C ALA A 333 11.33 19.05 -0.87
N ARG A 334 10.10 19.55 -1.03
CA ARG A 334 9.82 20.79 -1.78
C ARG A 334 9.53 22.01 -0.91
N GLY A 335 9.28 21.81 0.38
CA GLY A 335 8.81 22.87 1.29
C GLY A 335 7.37 23.32 1.02
N ASP A 336 6.68 22.69 0.07
CA ASP A 336 5.29 22.96 -0.32
C ASP A 336 4.62 21.66 -0.78
N GLY A 337 3.46 21.35 -0.21
CA GLY A 337 2.62 20.20 -0.57
C GLY A 337 1.42 20.55 -1.45
N GLY A 338 1.09 21.83 -1.62
CA GLY A 338 -0.14 22.27 -2.29
C GLY A 338 -0.21 21.86 -3.76
N ARG A 339 0.90 21.94 -4.49
CA ARG A 339 0.98 21.49 -5.88
C ARG A 339 0.76 19.98 -6.02
N PHE A 340 1.30 19.19 -5.10
CA PHE A 340 1.02 17.75 -5.08
C PHE A 340 -0.47 17.52 -4.84
N LEU A 341 -1.07 18.17 -3.83
CA LEU A 341 -2.47 17.98 -3.49
C LEU A 341 -3.40 18.33 -4.66
N LEU A 342 -3.13 19.42 -5.38
CA LEU A 342 -3.90 19.79 -6.56
C LEU A 342 -3.87 18.69 -7.63
N TRP A 343 -2.67 18.26 -8.03
CA TRP A 343 -2.51 17.18 -9.01
C TRP A 343 -3.12 15.86 -8.50
N PHE A 344 -2.94 15.57 -7.21
CA PHE A 344 -3.41 14.34 -6.59
C PHE A 344 -4.93 14.24 -6.61
N HIS A 345 -5.66 15.27 -6.22
CA HIS A 345 -7.13 15.18 -6.22
C HIS A 345 -7.70 15.17 -7.63
N VAL A 346 -7.12 15.95 -8.57
CA VAL A 346 -7.57 15.93 -9.97
C VAL A 346 -7.36 14.55 -10.61
N LEU A 347 -6.13 14.03 -10.56
CA LEU A 347 -5.82 12.72 -11.16
C LEU A 347 -6.40 11.56 -10.34
N GLY A 348 -6.48 11.72 -9.02
CA GLY A 348 -7.02 10.74 -8.09
C GLY A 348 -8.50 10.52 -8.25
N PHE A 349 -9.32 11.58 -8.34
CA PHE A 349 -10.74 11.43 -8.63
C PHE A 349 -11.00 10.96 -10.07
N ALA A 350 -10.16 11.35 -11.03
CA ALA A 350 -10.23 10.79 -12.38
C ALA A 350 -9.93 9.28 -12.40
N ALA A 351 -8.92 8.84 -11.65
CA ALA A 351 -8.60 7.42 -11.46
C ALA A 351 -9.72 6.68 -10.72
N PHE A 352 -10.30 7.27 -9.68
CA PHE A 352 -11.45 6.69 -8.98
C PHE A 352 -12.63 6.47 -9.93
N ALA A 353 -13.01 7.49 -10.71
CA ALA A 353 -14.09 7.40 -11.68
C ALA A 353 -13.82 6.36 -12.78
N LEU A 354 -12.59 6.32 -13.30
CA LEU A 354 -12.17 5.30 -14.28
C LEU A 354 -12.21 3.90 -13.67
N GLY A 355 -11.76 3.72 -12.43
CA GLY A 355 -11.82 2.44 -11.73
C GLY A 355 -13.25 1.96 -11.54
N ALA A 356 -14.16 2.85 -11.16
CA ALA A 356 -15.60 2.54 -11.06
C ALA A 356 -16.20 2.18 -12.43
N LEU A 357 -15.84 2.88 -13.50
CA LEU A 357 -16.27 2.53 -14.86
C LEU A 357 -15.76 1.15 -15.27
N LEU A 358 -14.48 0.86 -15.02
CA LEU A 358 -13.88 -0.45 -15.32
C LEU A 358 -14.55 -1.59 -14.56
N TYR A 359 -14.96 -1.35 -13.31
CA TYR A 359 -15.74 -2.32 -12.52
C TYR A 359 -17.07 -2.66 -13.20
N LEU A 360 -17.83 -1.64 -13.60
CA LEU A 360 -19.11 -1.84 -14.30
C LEU A 360 -18.92 -2.58 -15.65
N LEU A 361 -17.85 -2.25 -16.39
CA LEU A 361 -17.53 -2.92 -17.66
C LEU A 361 -17.05 -4.36 -17.49
N ALA A 362 -16.46 -4.70 -16.35
CA ALA A 362 -16.01 -6.06 -16.03
C ALA A 362 -17.14 -7.00 -15.58
N GLY A 363 -18.40 -6.54 -15.62
CA GLY A 363 -19.59 -7.31 -15.22
C GLY A 363 -19.98 -7.14 -13.76
N GLY A 364 -19.67 -5.97 -13.17
CA GLY A 364 -19.95 -5.61 -11.78
C GLY A 364 -21.37 -5.18 -11.45
#